data_AF-A0AAV4G8R4-F1
#
_entry.id   AF-A0AAV4G8R4-F1
#
_cell.length_a   1.000
_cell.length_b   1.000
_cell.length_c   1.000
_cell.angle_alpha   90.00
_cell.angle_beta   90.00
_cell.angle_gamma   90.00
#
_symmetry.space_group_name_H-M   'P 1'
#
loop_
_entity.id
_entity.type
_entity.pdbx_description
1 polymer ?
#
loop_
_entity_poly.entity_id
_entity_poly.type
_entity_poly.pdbx_seq_one_letter_code
_entity_poly.pdbx_strand_id
1 'polypeptide(L)'
;MALIFNYVSLALLTVFILGVISQETDQVSETNATEIEDQASGNSTEEDDNSFSDPFVRLMNASSIEEALAMNVIYKDNHIATAADLGAVPDPNTGKLMVSGGSGGFAIPDGCHPRDTTVKIHVKDLSPTSRLYPRCIKVSRCGGCCGTPNVECVPLYIEREVYNVSSVCHNHLN
;
A
#
# COMPACT_ATOMS: atom_id res chain seq x y z
N MET A 1 63.33 5.25 -9.86
CA MET A 1 62.09 4.61 -10.32
C MET A 1 61.74 3.40 -9.44
N ALA A 2 61.41 3.62 -8.17
CA ALA A 2 61.19 2.52 -7.20
C ALA A 2 59.94 2.71 -6.31
N LEU A 3 59.04 3.63 -6.69
CA LEU A 3 57.86 3.98 -5.87
C LEU A 3 56.52 3.56 -6.51
N ILE A 4 56.52 3.03 -7.74
CA ILE A 4 55.28 2.65 -8.44
C ILE A 4 54.87 1.18 -8.16
N PHE A 5 55.83 0.31 -7.84
CA PHE A 5 55.55 -1.11 -7.61
C PHE A 5 54.83 -1.43 -6.29
N ASN A 6 54.85 -0.52 -5.31
CA ASN A 6 54.21 -0.77 -4.00
C ASN A 6 52.68 -0.57 -4.02
N TYR A 7 52.15 0.28 -4.90
CA TYR A 7 50.71 0.57 -4.93
C TYR A 7 49.89 -0.53 -5.64
N VAL A 8 50.48 -1.20 -6.63
CA VAL A 8 49.78 -2.26 -7.38
C VAL A 8 49.62 -3.54 -6.55
N SER A 9 50.58 -3.84 -5.66
CA SER A 9 50.50 -4.98 -4.75
C SER A 9 49.46 -4.79 -3.65
N LEU A 10 49.31 -3.56 -3.14
CA LEU A 10 48.33 -3.26 -2.09
C LEU A 10 46.88 -3.25 -2.62
N ALA A 11 46.67 -2.85 -3.88
CA ALA A 11 45.34 -2.86 -4.50
C ALA A 11 44.83 -4.26 -4.89
N LEU A 12 45.73 -5.21 -5.17
CA LEU A 12 45.34 -6.61 -5.47
C LEU A 12 44.98 -7.40 -4.21
N LEU A 13 45.56 -7.05 -3.05
CA LEU A 13 45.26 -7.68 -1.76
C LEU A 13 43.89 -7.29 -1.19
N THR A 14 43.37 -6.08 -1.49
CA THR A 14 42.05 -5.66 -0.99
C THR A 14 40.88 -6.28 -1.78
N VAL A 15 41.07 -6.65 -3.03
CA VAL A 15 40.03 -7.33 -3.84
C VAL A 15 39.85 -8.79 -3.44
N PHE A 16 40.91 -9.46 -2.96
CA PHE A 16 40.83 -10.86 -2.51
C PHE A 16 40.11 -11.05 -1.17
N ILE A 17 40.07 -10.03 -0.29
CA ILE A 17 39.46 -10.16 1.05
C ILE A 17 37.93 -9.98 1.03
N LEU A 18 37.36 -9.33 0.01
CA LEU A 18 35.90 -9.16 -0.12
C LEU A 18 35.21 -10.27 -0.95
N GLY A 19 35.96 -11.24 -1.47
CA GLY A 19 35.45 -12.25 -2.41
C GLY A 19 35.12 -13.63 -1.84
N VAL A 20 35.31 -13.89 -0.54
CA VAL A 20 35.29 -15.27 0.01
C VAL A 20 34.58 -15.38 1.35
N ILE A 21 33.31 -14.97 1.47
CA ILE A 21 32.35 -15.46 2.49
C ILE A 21 30.97 -15.20 1.88
N SER A 22 30.13 -16.14 1.45
CA SER A 22 29.51 -17.17 2.28
C SER A 22 28.84 -18.20 1.36
N GLN A 23 29.34 -19.43 1.38
CA GLN A 23 28.64 -20.60 0.90
C GLN A 23 28.71 -21.61 2.05
N GLU A 24 27.61 -21.82 2.76
CA GLU A 24 27.41 -23.07 3.49
C GLU A 24 25.91 -23.37 3.58
N THR A 25 25.59 -24.53 3.03
CA THR A 25 24.42 -25.37 3.26
C THR A 25 24.31 -25.73 4.74
N ASP A 26 23.10 -25.79 5.31
CA ASP A 26 22.61 -27.05 5.87
C ASP A 26 21.15 -27.03 6.38
N GLN A 27 20.50 -28.13 6.05
CA GLN A 27 19.54 -28.94 6.82
C GLN A 27 18.18 -28.39 7.29
N VAL A 28 17.17 -29.01 6.66
CA VAL A 28 15.93 -29.54 7.24
C VAL A 28 15.94 -29.65 8.77
N SER A 29 14.97 -28.99 9.41
CA SER A 29 14.42 -29.45 10.69
C SER A 29 12.92 -29.14 10.71
N GLU A 30 12.13 -30.20 10.54
CA GLU A 30 10.72 -30.24 10.93
C GLU A 30 10.62 -29.99 12.43
N THR A 31 9.78 -29.05 12.86
CA THR A 31 9.12 -29.14 14.17
C THR A 31 7.74 -28.50 14.11
N ASN A 32 6.82 -29.14 14.83
CA ASN A 32 5.38 -29.04 14.72
C ASN A 32 4.80 -27.75 15.28
N ALA A 33 3.61 -27.42 14.79
CA ALA A 33 2.72 -26.40 15.30
C ALA A 33 2.39 -26.58 16.78
N THR A 34 2.15 -25.47 17.47
CA THR A 34 1.24 -25.43 18.63
C THR A 34 0.54 -24.07 18.63
N GLU A 35 -0.78 -24.10 18.51
CA GLU A 35 -1.69 -22.99 18.76
C GLU A 35 -1.53 -22.49 20.21
N ILE A 36 -1.54 -21.17 20.39
CA ILE A 36 -1.93 -20.57 21.67
C ILE A 36 -3.04 -19.57 21.34
N GLU A 37 -4.27 -19.97 21.64
CA GLU A 37 -5.36 -19.07 21.93
C GLU A 37 -5.05 -18.32 23.22
N ASP A 38 -5.12 -16.99 23.21
CA ASP A 38 -5.33 -16.22 24.43
C ASP A 38 -6.52 -15.28 24.20
N GLN A 39 -7.68 -15.72 24.67
CA GLN A 39 -8.81 -14.86 25.04
C GLN A 39 -8.67 -14.46 26.51
N ALA A 40 -8.51 -13.16 26.76
CA ALA A 40 -8.85 -12.51 28.02
C ALA A 40 -9.19 -11.04 27.67
N SER A 41 -10.46 -10.64 27.60
CA SER A 41 -11.40 -10.44 28.72
C SER A 41 -10.77 -9.63 29.85
N GLY A 42 -10.79 -8.32 29.70
CA GLY A 42 -10.39 -7.33 30.70
C GLY A 42 -11.35 -6.15 30.65
N ASN A 43 -12.22 -6.10 31.65
CA ASN A 43 -13.23 -5.08 31.90
C ASN A 43 -12.53 -3.74 32.22
N SER A 44 -12.73 -2.69 31.42
CA SER A 44 -12.32 -1.32 31.76
C SER A 44 -13.52 -0.39 31.63
N THR A 45 -14.06 -0.10 32.81
CA THR A 45 -14.61 1.17 33.28
C THR A 45 -14.79 2.28 32.25
N GLU A 46 -16.01 2.80 32.22
CA GLU A 46 -16.42 4.08 31.64
C GLU A 46 -15.50 5.20 32.16
N GLU A 47 -14.53 5.59 31.33
CA GLU A 47 -13.82 6.85 31.47
C GLU A 47 -14.32 7.77 30.34
N ASP A 48 -14.68 9.00 30.70
CA ASP A 48 -15.12 10.05 29.80
C ASP A 48 -14.14 10.21 28.63
N ASP A 49 -14.47 9.58 27.50
CA ASP A 49 -13.82 9.77 26.22
C ASP A 49 -14.11 11.20 25.74
N ASN A 50 -13.30 12.15 26.21
CA ASN A 50 -12.88 13.28 25.38
C ASN A 50 -12.00 12.72 24.25
N SER A 51 -12.59 11.86 23.43
CA SER A 51 -12.08 11.46 22.14
C SER A 51 -11.98 12.76 21.35
N PHE A 52 -10.75 13.26 21.27
CA PHE A 52 -10.34 14.22 20.26
C PHE A 52 -10.58 13.52 18.93
N SER A 53 -11.84 13.55 18.52
CA SER A 53 -12.34 12.91 17.32
C SER A 53 -11.72 13.70 16.20
N ASP A 54 -10.76 13.06 15.52
CA ASP A 54 -10.08 13.60 14.37
C ASP A 54 -11.13 14.31 13.48
N PRO A 55 -10.98 15.62 13.21
CA PRO A 55 -11.91 16.38 12.39
C PRO A 55 -12.23 15.69 11.06
N PHE A 56 -11.28 14.92 10.52
CA PHE A 56 -11.50 14.09 9.33
C PHE A 56 -12.42 12.91 9.59
N VAL A 57 -12.31 12.20 10.71
CA VAL A 57 -13.22 11.09 11.06
C VAL A 57 -14.66 11.58 11.18
N ARG A 58 -14.86 12.77 11.76
CA ARG A 58 -16.18 13.42 11.84
C ARG A 58 -16.71 13.79 10.46
N LEU A 59 -15.85 14.35 9.60
CA LEU A 59 -16.19 14.69 8.22
C LEU A 59 -16.58 13.47 7.40
N MET A 60 -15.88 12.36 7.58
CA MET A 60 -16.11 11.11 6.86
C MET A 60 -17.44 10.42 7.24
N ASN A 61 -17.97 10.76 8.42
CA ASN A 61 -19.25 10.26 8.90
C ASN A 61 -20.43 11.19 8.58
N ALA A 62 -20.18 12.34 7.94
CA ALA A 62 -21.26 13.23 7.52
C ALA A 62 -22.08 12.62 6.39
N SER A 63 -23.41 12.71 6.53
CA SER A 63 -24.37 12.17 5.58
C SER A 63 -24.88 13.20 4.57
N SER A 64 -24.54 14.48 4.77
CA SER A 64 -25.01 15.61 3.97
C SER A 64 -23.97 16.75 3.87
N ILE A 65 -24.09 17.62 2.85
CA ILE A 65 -23.16 18.74 2.63
C ILE A 65 -23.38 19.75 3.76
N GLU A 66 -24.62 19.93 4.18
CA GLU A 66 -25.05 20.78 5.28
C GLU A 66 -24.36 20.37 6.58
N GLU A 67 -24.35 19.06 6.87
CA GLU A 67 -23.68 18.50 8.04
C GLU A 67 -22.15 18.68 7.96
N ALA A 68 -21.56 18.43 6.79
CA ALA A 68 -20.14 18.64 6.54
C ALA A 68 -19.70 20.11 6.72
N LEU A 69 -20.51 21.05 6.21
CA LEU A 69 -20.28 22.49 6.33
C LEU A 69 -20.48 22.98 7.77
N ALA A 70 -21.47 22.44 8.50
CA ALA A 70 -21.75 22.80 9.90
C ALA A 70 -20.60 22.45 10.85
N MET A 71 -19.71 21.53 10.45
CA MET A 71 -18.52 21.18 11.23
C MET A 71 -17.38 22.20 11.12
N ASN A 72 -17.45 23.19 10.22
CA ASN A 72 -16.43 24.24 10.06
C ASN A 72 -14.99 23.71 9.85
N VAL A 73 -14.85 22.55 9.22
CA VAL A 73 -13.55 21.88 8.97
C VAL A 73 -13.01 22.11 7.55
N ILE A 74 -13.86 22.54 6.62
CA ILE A 74 -13.47 22.76 5.22
C ILE A 74 -13.02 24.21 5.07
N TYR A 75 -11.80 24.41 4.55
CA TYR A 75 -11.26 25.73 4.26
C TYR A 75 -10.99 25.90 2.77
N LYS A 76 -11.32 27.06 2.25
CA LYS A 76 -10.98 27.51 0.89
C LYS A 76 -10.40 28.90 1.00
N ASP A 77 -9.29 29.19 0.33
CA ASP A 77 -8.69 30.54 0.30
C ASP A 77 -8.65 31.23 1.68
N ASN A 78 -8.23 30.47 2.70
CA ASN A 78 -8.05 30.95 4.07
C ASN A 78 -9.33 31.40 4.82
N HIS A 79 -10.52 30.99 4.37
CA HIS A 79 -11.81 31.12 5.07
C HIS A 79 -12.54 29.77 5.16
N ILE A 80 -13.49 29.65 6.09
CA ILE A 80 -14.34 28.47 6.20
C ILE A 80 -15.21 28.41 4.94
N ALA A 81 -15.11 27.31 4.21
CA ALA A 81 -15.84 27.12 2.97
C ALA A 81 -17.36 27.12 3.23
N THR A 82 -18.10 27.80 2.37
CA THR A 82 -19.56 27.82 2.36
C THR A 82 -20.11 26.91 1.26
N ALA A 83 -21.43 26.68 1.26
CA ALA A 83 -22.12 25.98 0.18
C ALA A 83 -21.85 26.61 -1.20
N ALA A 84 -21.77 27.94 -1.26
CA ALA A 84 -21.48 28.67 -2.49
C ALA A 84 -20.05 28.41 -2.98
N ASP A 85 -19.08 28.31 -2.05
CA ASP A 85 -17.67 28.04 -2.37
C ASP A 85 -17.45 26.67 -3.01
N LEU A 86 -18.33 25.72 -2.72
CA LEU A 86 -18.35 24.37 -3.25
C LEU A 86 -19.23 24.25 -4.51
N GLY A 87 -19.86 25.34 -4.98
CA GLY A 87 -20.80 25.29 -6.11
C GLY A 87 -22.04 24.44 -5.82
N ALA A 88 -22.44 24.38 -4.55
CA ALA A 88 -23.62 23.63 -4.13
C ALA A 88 -24.90 24.42 -4.42
N VAL A 89 -25.86 23.77 -5.07
CA VAL A 89 -27.17 24.30 -5.45
C VAL A 89 -28.24 23.46 -4.75
N PRO A 90 -29.29 24.07 -4.17
CA PRO A 90 -30.38 23.31 -3.56
C PRO A 90 -31.16 22.51 -4.61
N ASP A 91 -31.39 21.23 -4.32
CA ASP A 91 -32.29 20.36 -5.07
C ASP A 91 -33.73 20.89 -4.93
N PRO A 92 -34.43 21.17 -6.05
CA PRO A 92 -35.80 21.68 -6.00
C PRO A 92 -36.80 20.71 -5.34
N ASN A 93 -36.50 19.41 -5.27
CA ASN A 93 -37.42 18.41 -4.73
C ASN A 93 -37.15 18.10 -3.25
N THR A 94 -35.88 18.02 -2.86
CA THR A 94 -35.49 17.61 -1.50
C THR A 94 -35.06 18.77 -0.61
N GLY A 95 -34.77 19.94 -1.19
CA GLY A 95 -34.22 21.10 -0.48
C GLY A 95 -32.77 20.91 -0.01
N LYS A 96 -32.15 19.76 -0.30
CA LYS A 96 -30.77 19.46 0.05
C LYS A 96 -29.80 20.09 -0.94
N LEU A 97 -28.67 20.56 -0.46
CA LEU A 97 -27.58 21.08 -1.25
C LEU A 97 -26.92 19.95 -2.05
N MET A 98 -26.73 20.18 -3.34
CA MET A 98 -26.05 19.29 -4.26
C MET A 98 -24.93 20.04 -4.99
N VAL A 99 -23.74 19.46 -5.12
CA VAL A 99 -22.70 20.06 -5.97
C VAL A 99 -23.09 19.91 -7.45
N SER A 100 -23.12 21.02 -8.18
CA SER A 100 -23.49 21.04 -9.60
C SER A 100 -22.47 20.23 -10.43
N GLY A 101 -22.87 19.06 -10.95
CA GLY A 101 -22.03 18.25 -11.84
C GLY A 101 -22.15 16.72 -11.75
N GLY A 102 -22.97 16.17 -10.86
CA GLY A 102 -23.14 14.72 -10.73
C GLY A 102 -24.43 14.29 -10.04
N SER A 103 -24.70 12.98 -10.04
CA SER A 103 -25.90 12.33 -9.49
C SER A 103 -25.97 12.32 -7.95
N GLY A 104 -25.64 13.45 -7.31
CA GLY A 104 -25.99 13.75 -5.91
C GLY A 104 -25.35 12.92 -4.79
N GLY A 105 -24.52 11.94 -5.10
CA GLY A 105 -23.84 11.12 -4.08
C GLY A 105 -22.60 11.82 -3.52
N PHE A 106 -22.38 11.70 -2.21
CA PHE A 106 -21.08 12.00 -1.61
C PHE A 106 -20.04 11.02 -2.13
N ALA A 107 -18.82 11.51 -2.37
CA ALA A 107 -17.70 10.63 -2.60
C ALA A 107 -17.49 9.76 -1.35
N ILE A 108 -17.50 8.44 -1.52
CA ILE A 108 -17.17 7.52 -0.43
C ILE A 108 -15.65 7.43 -0.37
N PRO A 109 -15.04 7.72 0.79
CA PRO A 109 -13.61 7.67 0.96
C PRO A 109 -13.09 6.24 0.81
N ASP A 110 -11.99 6.11 0.09
CA ASP A 110 -11.38 4.82 -0.21
C ASP A 110 -10.20 4.56 0.74
N GLY A 111 -10.48 3.93 1.88
CA GLY A 111 -9.50 3.78 2.98
C GLY A 111 -8.30 2.88 2.66
N CYS A 112 -7.20 3.06 3.40
CA CYS A 112 -6.00 2.23 3.26
C CYS A 112 -6.23 0.78 3.71
N HIS A 113 -6.27 -0.17 2.78
CA HIS A 113 -6.39 -1.61 3.08
C HIS A 113 -5.79 -2.48 1.96
N PRO A 114 -5.52 -3.78 2.22
CA PRO A 114 -5.05 -4.71 1.18
C PRO A 114 -6.09 -4.95 0.09
N ARG A 115 -5.64 -5.02 -1.17
CA ARG A 115 -6.47 -5.20 -2.38
C ARG A 115 -5.79 -6.05 -3.43
N ASP A 116 -6.61 -6.77 -4.19
CA ASP A 116 -6.17 -7.48 -5.39
C ASP A 116 -5.57 -6.53 -6.43
N THR A 117 -4.29 -6.67 -6.69
CA THR A 117 -3.59 -5.94 -7.74
C THR A 117 -3.02 -6.92 -8.76
N THR A 118 -3.28 -6.66 -10.04
CA THR A 118 -2.70 -7.46 -11.13
C THR A 118 -1.25 -7.06 -11.34
N VAL A 119 -0.33 -8.01 -11.19
CA VAL A 119 1.10 -7.83 -11.45
C VAL A 119 1.54 -8.70 -12.62
N LYS A 120 2.42 -8.15 -13.46
CA LYS A 120 3.03 -8.89 -14.56
C LYS A 120 4.18 -9.74 -14.03
N ILE A 121 4.22 -11.00 -14.42
CA ILE A 121 5.31 -11.91 -14.02
C ILE A 121 6.56 -11.55 -14.84
N HIS A 122 7.70 -11.45 -14.15
CA HIS A 122 9.01 -11.21 -14.75
C HIS A 122 9.93 -12.38 -14.41
N VAL A 123 10.29 -13.13 -15.43
CA VAL A 123 11.26 -14.23 -15.35
C VAL A 123 12.53 -13.74 -16.01
N LYS A 124 13.65 -13.80 -15.28
CA LYS A 124 14.97 -13.50 -15.84
C LYS A 124 15.33 -14.57 -16.87
N ASP A 125 16.00 -14.18 -17.94
CA ASP A 125 16.56 -15.09 -18.95
C ASP A 125 15.55 -15.97 -19.70
N LEU A 126 14.31 -15.48 -19.85
CA LEU A 126 13.30 -16.15 -20.67
C LEU A 126 13.71 -16.12 -22.15
N SER A 127 13.91 -17.30 -22.76
CA SER A 127 14.29 -17.43 -24.18
C SER A 127 13.31 -16.66 -25.09
N PRO A 128 13.78 -16.00 -26.17
CA PRO A 128 12.91 -15.34 -27.16
C PRO A 128 11.86 -16.27 -27.78
N THR A 129 12.13 -17.58 -27.84
CA THR A 129 11.23 -18.61 -28.39
C THR A 129 10.26 -19.18 -27.36
N SER A 130 10.33 -18.73 -26.11
CA SER A 130 9.53 -19.23 -25.02
C SER A 130 8.38 -18.30 -24.66
N ARG A 131 7.26 -18.89 -24.24
CA ARG A 131 6.04 -18.22 -23.82
C ARG A 131 5.74 -18.58 -22.37
N LEU A 132 5.58 -17.56 -21.54
CA LEU A 132 5.24 -17.71 -20.13
C LEU A 132 3.71 -17.67 -19.94
N TYR A 133 3.18 -18.59 -19.14
CA TYR A 133 1.78 -18.65 -18.76
C TYR A 133 1.62 -18.99 -17.25
N PRO A 134 0.78 -18.26 -16.49
CA PRO A 134 0.12 -17.02 -16.88
C PRO A 134 1.13 -15.86 -17.04
N ARG A 135 0.73 -14.80 -17.74
CA ARG A 135 1.56 -13.58 -17.90
C ARG A 135 1.41 -12.60 -16.72
N CYS A 136 0.27 -12.67 -16.04
CA CYS A 136 -0.06 -11.82 -14.92
C CYS A 136 -0.76 -12.66 -13.85
N ILE A 137 -0.57 -12.29 -12.59
CA ILE A 137 -1.26 -12.86 -11.43
C ILE A 137 -1.86 -11.74 -10.60
N LYS A 138 -2.82 -12.07 -9.74
CA LYS A 138 -3.30 -11.16 -8.70
C LYS A 138 -2.47 -11.37 -7.44
N VAL A 139 -2.06 -10.29 -6.80
CA VAL A 139 -1.42 -10.30 -5.49
C VAL A 139 -2.06 -9.22 -4.61
N SER A 140 -2.09 -9.45 -3.30
CA SER A 140 -2.60 -8.46 -2.35
C SER A 140 -1.57 -7.34 -2.17
N ARG A 141 -1.98 -6.08 -2.36
CA ARG A 141 -1.18 -4.86 -2.11
C ARG A 141 -2.01 -3.84 -1.36
N CYS A 142 -1.36 -3.06 -0.50
CA CYS A 142 -1.99 -1.90 0.11
C CYS A 142 -2.41 -0.89 -0.98
N GLY A 143 -3.65 -0.41 -0.91
CA GLY A 143 -4.17 0.63 -1.77
C GLY A 143 -5.20 1.48 -1.03
N GLY A 144 -5.58 2.60 -1.66
CA GLY A 144 -6.46 3.61 -1.05
C GLY A 144 -5.68 4.82 -0.55
N CYS A 145 -6.39 5.70 0.15
CA CYS A 145 -5.89 6.96 0.64
C CYS A 145 -5.97 7.02 2.18
N CYS A 146 -5.04 7.76 2.77
CA CYS A 146 -5.12 8.16 4.16
C CYS A 146 -5.82 9.52 4.28
N GLY A 147 -6.30 9.86 5.48
CA GLY A 147 -7.03 11.11 5.72
C GLY A 147 -6.18 12.39 5.65
N THR A 148 -4.84 12.26 5.66
CA THR A 148 -3.92 13.40 5.60
C THR A 148 -2.88 13.23 4.48
N PRO A 149 -2.41 14.33 3.85
CA PRO A 149 -1.49 14.25 2.71
C PRO A 149 -0.05 13.90 3.11
N ASN A 150 0.27 13.96 4.41
CA ASN A 150 1.62 13.75 4.93
C ASN A 150 1.87 12.30 5.38
N VAL A 151 0.92 11.41 5.14
CA VAL A 151 1.05 9.98 5.46
C VAL A 151 0.77 9.15 4.21
N GLU A 152 1.47 8.02 4.11
CA GLU A 152 1.36 7.10 2.97
C GLU A 152 0.79 5.75 3.39
N CYS A 153 -0.01 5.14 2.51
CA CYS A 153 -0.58 3.82 2.73
C CYS A 153 0.48 2.74 2.47
N VAL A 154 1.11 2.26 3.55
CA VAL A 154 2.20 1.27 3.51
C VAL A 154 1.80 -0.04 4.21
N PRO A 155 2.35 -1.20 3.80
CA PRO A 155 2.04 -2.49 4.43
C PRO A 155 2.62 -2.61 5.83
N LEU A 156 1.82 -3.12 6.77
CA LEU A 156 2.26 -3.48 8.13
C LEU A 156 2.96 -4.85 8.17
N TYR A 157 2.55 -5.76 7.29
CA TYR A 157 3.10 -7.10 7.15
C TYR A 157 3.28 -7.43 5.67
N ILE A 158 4.36 -8.13 5.34
CA ILE A 158 4.68 -8.55 3.98
C ILE A 158 4.95 -10.05 4.01
N GLU A 159 4.18 -10.78 3.21
CA GLU A 159 4.37 -12.21 3.01
C GLU A 159 5.02 -12.48 1.65
N ARG A 160 5.85 -13.52 1.59
CA ARG A 160 6.39 -14.03 0.33
C ARG A 160 5.59 -15.25 -0.10
N GLU A 161 4.85 -15.09 -1.19
CA GLU A 161 4.17 -16.20 -1.87
C GLU A 161 4.99 -16.70 -3.06
N VAL A 162 5.04 -18.02 -3.23
CA VAL A 162 5.73 -18.68 -4.34
C VAL A 162 4.67 -19.30 -5.27
N TYR A 163 4.73 -18.94 -6.55
CA TYR A 163 3.79 -19.42 -7.56
C TYR A 163 4.51 -20.23 -8.63
N ASN A 164 3.91 -21.35 -9.02
CA ASN A 164 4.36 -22.13 -10.16
C ASN A 164 3.85 -21.49 -11.46
N VAL A 165 4.75 -21.30 -12.42
CA VAL A 165 4.44 -20.73 -13.74
C VAL A 165 4.96 -21.67 -14.83
N SER A 166 4.23 -21.77 -15.93
CA SER A 166 4.57 -22.66 -17.05
C SER A 166 5.26 -21.86 -18.16
N SER A 167 6.39 -22.36 -18.64
CA SER A 167 7.05 -21.84 -19.86
C SER A 167 6.97 -22.87 -20.98
N VAL A 168 6.46 -22.46 -22.15
CA VAL A 168 6.40 -23.30 -23.36
C VAL A 168 7.38 -22.76 -24.39
N CYS A 169 8.33 -23.59 -24.82
CA CYS A 169 9.21 -23.29 -25.95
C CYS A 169 8.62 -23.85 -27.24
N HIS A 170 8.56 -23.06 -28.30
CA HIS A 170 8.29 -23.60 -29.64
C HIS A 170 9.62 -23.92 -30.30
N ASN A 171 9.88 -25.22 -30.46
CA ASN A 171 10.98 -25.66 -31.32
C ASN A 171 10.50 -25.50 -32.76
N HIS A 172 11.19 -24.68 -33.55
CA HIS A 172 11.06 -24.71 -35.00
C HIS A 172 11.59 -26.07 -35.48
N LEU A 173 10.69 -27.04 -35.65
CA LEU A 173 10.95 -28.22 -36.45
C LEU A 173 10.86 -27.77 -37.90
N ASN A 174 12.02 -27.51 -38.51
CA ASN A 174 12.19 -27.47 -39.96
C ASN A 174 12.32 -28.89 -40.51
#